data_AF-A0A941N723-F1
#
_entry.id   AF-A0A941N723-F1
#
_cell.length_a   1.000
_cell.length_b   1.000
_cell.length_c   1.000
_cell.angle_alpha   90.00
_cell.angle_beta   90.00
_cell.angle_gamma   90.00
#
_symmetry.space_group_name_H-M   'P 1'
#
loop_
_entity.id
_entity.type
_entity.pdbx_description
1 polymer ?
#
loop_
_entity_poly.entity_id
_entity_poly.type
_entity_poly.pdbx_seq_one_letter_code
_entity_poly.pdbx_strand_id
1 'polypeptide(L)'
;TTLFGFYHSRASLNRNDSQSQSVPASVLGIHVEGPSRDGFRFYPVLRSCTETTRIAPLSQFPTILPDGTAHDWALRYEPGSASQPYRIQVKLDGASQVFEFAADASFAQTEFDRFGIVTSWIDGNSQQVYWDDITYTVSQE
;
A
#
# COMPACT_ATOMS: atom_id res chain seq x y z
N THR A 1 -3.68 3.51 -11.78
CA THR A 1 -3.18 2.99 -10.49
C THR A 1 -3.17 4.10 -9.48
N THR A 2 -3.50 3.78 -8.23
CA THR A 2 -3.44 4.70 -7.09
C THR A 2 -2.76 4.02 -5.91
N LEU A 3 -1.83 4.69 -5.24
CA LEU A 3 -1.22 4.26 -3.98
C LEU A 3 -1.62 5.24 -2.88
N PHE A 4 -2.03 4.71 -1.73
CA PHE A 4 -2.44 5.52 -0.58
C PHE A 4 -1.93 4.91 0.73
N GLY A 5 -1.24 5.70 1.55
CA GLY A 5 -0.70 5.23 2.82
C GLY A 5 0.52 6.02 3.28
N PHE A 6 1.41 5.36 4.02
CA PHE A 6 2.64 5.92 4.54
C PHE A 6 3.76 5.84 3.50
N TYR A 7 4.58 6.89 3.42
CA TYR A 7 5.71 6.94 2.50
C TYR A 7 6.82 7.86 3.00
N HIS A 8 8.01 7.70 2.44
CA HIS A 8 9.11 8.64 2.64
C HIS A 8 9.18 9.66 1.49
N SER A 9 9.02 10.95 1.81
CA SER A 9 8.88 12.08 0.88
C SER A 9 10.01 12.22 -0.14
N ARG A 10 11.24 11.87 0.23
CA ARG A 10 12.40 11.83 -0.67
C ARG A 10 12.60 10.49 -1.37
N ALA A 11 12.63 9.39 -0.62
CA ALA A 11 12.92 8.07 -1.20
C ALA A 11 11.88 7.64 -2.25
N SER A 12 10.61 8.04 -2.10
CA SER A 12 9.55 7.76 -3.09
C SER A 12 9.75 8.47 -4.43
N LEU A 13 10.63 9.47 -4.50
CA LEU A 13 10.96 10.23 -5.71
C LEU A 13 12.24 9.73 -6.40
N ASN A 14 12.99 8.83 -5.77
CA ASN A 14 14.26 8.33 -6.30
C ASN A 14 14.05 7.51 -7.55
N ARG A 15 14.30 8.04 -8.76
CA ARG A 15 14.14 7.31 -10.02
C ARG A 15 14.71 5.87 -10.00
N ASN A 16 13.95 4.92 -10.53
CA ASN A 16 14.41 3.58 -10.90
C ASN A 16 13.78 3.20 -12.23
N ASP A 17 14.64 2.77 -13.16
CA ASP A 17 14.30 2.56 -14.55
C ASP A 17 13.66 1.17 -14.81
N SER A 18 13.42 0.38 -13.75
CA SER A 18 12.79 -0.92 -13.89
C SER A 18 11.29 -0.83 -14.12
N GLN A 19 10.85 -1.37 -15.25
CA GLN A 19 9.43 -1.56 -15.60
C GLN A 19 8.77 -2.73 -14.85
N SER A 20 9.48 -3.42 -13.95
CA SER A 20 8.90 -4.44 -13.07
C SER A 20 8.54 -3.93 -11.67
N GLN A 21 8.75 -2.63 -11.41
CA GLN A 21 8.59 -2.01 -10.09
C GLN A 21 7.67 -0.79 -10.16
N SER A 22 6.35 -0.99 -10.01
CA SER A 22 5.35 0.09 -10.08
C SER A 22 5.25 0.91 -8.79
N VAL A 23 5.61 0.33 -7.65
CA VAL A 23 5.52 0.94 -6.31
C VAL A 23 6.83 1.65 -5.99
N PRO A 24 6.85 2.94 -5.61
CA PRO A 24 8.08 3.64 -5.22
C PRO A 24 8.75 3.08 -3.96
N ALA A 25 10.03 3.39 -3.76
CA ALA A 25 10.76 2.95 -2.57
C ALA A 25 10.20 3.60 -1.28
N SER A 26 10.30 2.86 -0.16
CA SER A 26 9.82 3.30 1.16
C SER A 26 8.33 3.71 1.13
N VAL A 27 7.47 2.78 0.72
CA VAL A 27 6.01 2.95 0.66
C VAL A 27 5.35 1.80 1.40
N LEU A 28 4.36 2.10 2.25
CA LEU A 28 3.51 1.15 2.95
C LEU A 28 2.06 1.63 2.87
N GLY A 29 1.16 0.82 2.33
CA GLY A 29 -0.23 1.22 2.29
C GLY A 29 -1.12 0.32 1.47
N ILE A 30 -2.07 0.94 0.78
CA ILE A 30 -3.03 0.31 -0.11
C ILE A 30 -2.62 0.58 -1.56
N HIS A 31 -2.67 -0.45 -2.38
CA HIS A 31 -2.57 -0.35 -3.83
C HIS A 31 -3.92 -0.60 -4.48
N VAL A 32 -4.36 0.34 -5.30
CA VAL A 32 -5.56 0.23 -6.13
C VAL A 32 -5.18 0.12 -7.59
N GLU A 33 -5.32 -1.08 -8.14
CA GLU A 33 -4.95 -1.39 -9.53
C GLU A 33 -5.74 -2.57 -10.09
N GLY A 34 -5.64 -2.80 -11.40
CA GLY A 34 -6.33 -3.89 -12.06
C GLY A 34 -6.87 -3.47 -13.43
N PRO A 35 -7.28 -4.44 -14.26
CA PRO A 35 -7.90 -4.15 -15.53
C PRO A 35 -9.29 -3.53 -15.31
N SER A 36 -9.56 -2.37 -15.92
CA SER A 36 -10.85 -1.66 -15.75
C SER A 36 -12.08 -2.51 -16.10
N ARG A 37 -11.92 -3.55 -16.93
CA ARG A 37 -12.98 -4.48 -17.31
C ARG A 37 -13.44 -5.38 -16.16
N ASP A 38 -12.51 -5.81 -15.31
CA ASP A 38 -12.80 -6.79 -14.26
C ASP A 38 -12.96 -6.12 -12.89
N GLY A 39 -12.65 -4.81 -12.82
CA GLY A 39 -12.63 -4.00 -11.61
C GLY A 39 -11.22 -3.86 -11.00
N PHE A 40 -11.13 -3.08 -9.94
CA PHE A 40 -9.88 -2.74 -9.26
C PHE A 40 -9.71 -3.55 -7.97
N ARG A 41 -8.52 -4.09 -7.80
CA ARG A 41 -8.09 -4.73 -6.55
C ARG A 41 -7.74 -3.64 -5.54
N PHE A 42 -7.93 -3.92 -4.27
CA PHE A 42 -7.61 -3.03 -3.16
C PHE A 42 -6.83 -3.82 -2.12
N TYR A 43 -5.51 -3.71 -2.06
CA TYR A 43 -4.71 -4.66 -1.27
C TYR A 43 -3.52 -4.01 -0.56
N PRO A 44 -3.02 -4.59 0.56
CA PRO A 44 -1.87 -4.06 1.26
C PRO A 44 -0.59 -4.26 0.44
N VAL A 45 0.23 -3.22 0.42
CA VAL A 45 1.52 -3.19 -0.27
C VAL A 45 2.60 -2.62 0.63
N LEU A 46 3.81 -3.15 0.49
CA LEU A 46 5.01 -2.66 1.13
C LEU A 46 6.17 -2.67 0.13
N ARG A 47 6.93 -1.58 0.08
CA ARG A 47 8.28 -1.58 -0.50
C ARG A 47 9.23 -0.89 0.46
N SER A 48 10.32 -1.58 0.80
CA SER A 48 11.39 -1.03 1.62
C SER A 48 12.25 -0.02 0.83
N CYS A 49 13.27 0.54 1.46
CA CYS A 49 14.18 1.49 0.82
C CYS A 49 15.05 0.88 -0.29
N THR A 50 15.36 -0.42 -0.23
CA THR A 50 16.31 -1.07 -1.15
C THR A 50 15.81 -2.35 -1.82
N GLU A 51 14.69 -2.93 -1.39
CA GLU A 51 14.18 -4.19 -1.95
C GLU A 51 13.00 -4.04 -2.91
N THR A 52 12.59 -5.21 -3.44
CA THR A 52 11.42 -5.39 -4.28
C THR A 52 10.14 -5.26 -3.49
N THR A 53 9.11 -4.78 -4.17
CA THR A 53 7.74 -4.70 -3.65
C THR A 53 7.25 -6.04 -3.11
N ARG A 54 6.64 -6.01 -1.93
CA ARG A 54 5.91 -7.10 -1.29
C ARG A 54 4.42 -6.78 -1.31
N ILE A 55 3.63 -7.75 -1.74
CA ILE A 55 2.16 -7.65 -1.79
C ILE A 55 1.55 -8.85 -1.07
N ALA A 56 0.38 -8.67 -0.49
CA ALA A 56 -0.40 -9.81 -0.03
C ALA A 56 -0.91 -10.66 -1.21
N PRO A 57 -1.20 -11.96 -1.00
CA PRO A 57 -1.82 -12.80 -2.02
C PRO A 57 -3.14 -12.22 -2.52
N LEU A 58 -3.24 -11.92 -3.82
CA LEU A 58 -4.41 -11.22 -4.39
C LEU A 58 -5.68 -12.08 -4.52
N SER A 59 -5.61 -13.39 -4.25
CA SER A 59 -6.67 -14.36 -4.53
C SER A 59 -7.87 -14.32 -3.57
N GLN A 60 -7.88 -13.44 -2.58
CA GLN A 60 -8.86 -13.48 -1.47
C GLN A 60 -9.48 -12.13 -1.10
N PHE A 61 -9.32 -11.09 -1.92
CA PHE A 61 -9.82 -9.75 -1.57
C PHE A 61 -10.88 -9.23 -2.54
N PRO A 62 -11.92 -8.51 -2.06
CA PRO A 62 -12.96 -7.98 -2.92
C PRO A 62 -12.41 -7.05 -4.01
N THR A 63 -13.10 -7.06 -5.15
CA THR A 63 -12.83 -6.16 -6.27
C THR A 63 -13.80 -4.99 -6.22
N ILE A 64 -13.28 -3.78 -6.38
CA ILE A 64 -14.05 -2.54 -6.51
C ILE A 64 -14.45 -2.35 -7.97
N LEU A 65 -15.74 -2.18 -8.23
CA LEU A 65 -16.24 -1.84 -9.57
C LEU A 65 -16.17 -0.32 -9.78
N PRO A 66 -15.91 0.16 -11.01
CA PRO A 66 -15.88 1.59 -11.32
C PRO A 66 -17.30 2.17 -11.49
N ASP A 67 -18.20 1.91 -10.54
CA ASP A 67 -19.62 2.30 -10.60
C ASP A 67 -20.00 3.46 -9.66
N GLY A 68 -19.03 3.97 -8.90
CA GLY A 68 -19.21 5.09 -7.98
C GLY A 68 -19.74 4.69 -6.60
N THR A 69 -19.90 3.40 -6.32
CA THR A 69 -20.23 2.91 -4.99
C THR A 69 -19.15 3.31 -3.98
N ALA A 70 -19.57 3.88 -2.85
CA ALA A 70 -18.67 4.18 -1.74
C ALA A 70 -18.38 2.90 -0.93
N HIS A 71 -17.15 2.80 -0.43
CA HIS A 71 -16.67 1.61 0.29
C HIS A 71 -16.06 1.99 1.63
N ASP A 72 -16.38 1.20 2.66
CA ASP A 72 -15.76 1.33 3.97
C ASP A 72 -14.40 0.63 3.95
N TRP A 73 -13.34 1.34 4.35
CA TRP A 73 -12.00 0.80 4.34
C TRP A 73 -11.22 1.17 5.59
N ALA A 74 -10.19 0.38 5.89
CA ALA A 74 -9.22 0.72 6.92
C ALA A 74 -7.84 0.18 6.56
N LEU A 75 -6.80 0.91 6.93
CA LEU A 75 -5.40 0.48 6.91
C LEU A 75 -4.86 0.52 8.34
N ARG A 76 -4.28 -0.58 8.81
CA ARG A 76 -3.56 -0.65 10.07
C ARG A 76 -2.18 -1.22 9.81
N TYR A 77 -1.17 -0.52 10.32
CA TYR A 77 0.21 -0.99 10.36
C TYR A 77 0.62 -1.16 11.82
N GLU A 78 1.11 -2.34 12.14
CA GLU A 78 1.64 -2.70 13.47
C GLU A 78 3.12 -3.02 13.28
N PRO A 79 4.03 -2.16 13.79
CA PRO A 79 5.45 -2.46 13.82
C PRO A 79 5.71 -3.77 14.56
N GLY A 80 6.57 -4.62 14.02
CA GLY A 80 7.01 -5.85 14.65
C GLY A 80 8.15 -5.61 15.64
N SER A 81 8.64 -6.70 16.21
CA SER A 81 9.80 -6.74 17.10
C SER A 81 10.67 -7.95 16.77
N ALA A 82 11.72 -8.21 17.57
CA ALA A 82 12.52 -9.43 17.41
C ALA A 82 11.70 -10.73 17.63
N SER A 83 10.56 -10.66 18.33
CA SER A 83 9.71 -11.81 18.67
C SER A 83 8.32 -11.78 18.02
N GLN A 84 7.95 -10.69 17.33
CA GLN A 84 6.64 -10.55 16.66
C GLN A 84 6.81 -10.02 15.25
N PRO A 85 6.12 -10.58 14.24
CA PRO A 85 6.20 -10.08 12.88
C PRO A 85 5.57 -8.69 12.78
N TYR A 86 6.05 -7.93 11.80
CA TYR A 86 5.36 -6.74 11.33
C TYR A 86 4.07 -7.14 10.66
N ARG A 87 3.05 -6.29 10.76
CA ARG A 87 1.73 -6.60 10.25
C ARG A 87 1.10 -5.41 9.56
N ILE A 88 0.64 -5.62 8.33
CA ILE A 88 -0.18 -4.68 7.58
C ILE A 88 -1.55 -5.32 7.39
N GLN A 89 -2.59 -4.68 7.91
CA GLN A 89 -3.96 -5.10 7.73
C GLN A 89 -4.70 -4.07 6.89
N VAL A 90 -5.37 -4.53 5.84
CA VAL A 90 -6.28 -3.74 5.03
C VAL A 90 -7.68 -4.35 5.13
N LYS A 91 -8.69 -3.50 5.32
CA LYS A 91 -10.10 -3.88 5.28
C LYS A 91 -10.84 -3.16 4.16
N LEU A 92 -11.82 -3.83 3.57
CA LEU A 92 -12.74 -3.30 2.58
C LEU A 92 -14.10 -4.00 2.75
N ASP A 93 -15.16 -3.25 3.01
CA ASP A 93 -16.53 -3.74 3.20
C ASP A 93 -16.63 -4.95 4.16
N GLY A 94 -15.88 -4.89 5.26
CA GLY A 94 -15.82 -5.96 6.26
C GLY A 94 -14.88 -7.13 5.91
N ALA A 95 -14.44 -7.29 4.66
CA ALA A 95 -13.36 -8.20 4.31
C ALA A 95 -12.03 -7.68 4.87
N SER A 96 -11.13 -8.59 5.25
CA SER A 96 -9.83 -8.24 5.85
C SER A 96 -8.72 -9.07 5.23
N GLN A 97 -7.64 -8.39 4.84
CA GLN A 97 -6.41 -9.00 4.38
C GLN A 97 -5.27 -8.57 5.30
N VAL A 98 -4.49 -9.56 5.72
CA VAL A 98 -3.36 -9.39 6.61
C VAL A 98 -2.11 -9.84 5.89
N PHE A 99 -1.09 -8.99 5.94
CA PHE A 99 0.25 -9.26 5.44
C PHE A 99 1.23 -9.17 6.59
N GLU A 100 1.77 -10.32 6.99
CA GLU A 100 2.77 -10.44 8.05
C GLU A 100 4.14 -10.72 7.46
N PHE A 101 5.17 -10.08 8.02
CA PHE A 101 6.55 -10.26 7.58
C PHE A 101 7.54 -10.02 8.73
N ALA A 102 8.69 -10.67 8.67
CA ALA A 102 9.82 -10.34 9.54
C ALA A 102 10.62 -9.18 8.93
N ALA A 103 11.19 -8.31 9.77
CA ALA A 103 12.15 -7.34 9.28
C ALA A 103 13.43 -8.04 8.81
N ASP A 104 13.83 -7.70 7.59
CA ASP A 104 15.16 -7.93 7.06
C ASP A 104 16.00 -6.64 7.13
N ALA A 105 17.24 -6.72 6.67
CA ALA A 105 18.18 -5.61 6.66
C ALA A 105 17.71 -4.40 5.82
N SER A 106 16.85 -4.62 4.81
CA SER A 106 16.29 -3.52 4.01
C SER A 106 15.18 -2.80 4.75
N PHE A 107 14.30 -3.54 5.42
CA PHE A 107 13.20 -2.96 6.17
C PHE A 107 13.72 -2.22 7.41
N ALA A 108 14.79 -2.70 8.04
CA ALA A 108 15.43 -2.05 9.19
C ALA A 108 15.92 -0.61 8.90
N GLN A 109 16.15 -0.27 7.64
CA GLN A 109 16.56 1.08 7.19
C GLN A 109 15.40 1.86 6.54
N THR A 110 14.20 1.28 6.52
CA THR A 110 13.04 1.90 5.89
C THR A 110 12.35 2.83 6.88
N GLU A 111 12.18 4.06 6.46
CA GLU A 111 11.49 5.10 7.22
C GLU A 111 10.26 5.58 6.45
N PHE A 112 9.29 6.16 7.15
CA PHE A 112 8.12 6.81 6.56
C PHE A 112 7.91 8.16 7.27
N ASP A 113 7.76 9.24 6.51
CA ASP A 113 7.65 10.62 7.05
C ASP A 113 6.38 11.37 6.58
N ARG A 114 5.56 10.73 5.75
CA ARG A 114 4.29 11.26 5.22
C ARG A 114 3.21 10.20 5.22
N PHE A 115 1.96 10.66 5.19
CA PHE A 115 0.76 9.86 4.96
C PHE A 115 -0.11 10.53 3.89
N GLY A 116 -0.61 9.77 2.92
CA GLY A 116 -1.50 10.27 1.87
C GLY A 116 -1.33 9.54 0.53
N ILE A 117 -1.65 10.24 -0.56
CA ILE A 117 -1.53 9.73 -1.92
C ILE A 117 -0.05 9.72 -2.34
N VAL A 118 0.39 8.61 -2.94
CA VAL A 118 1.74 8.44 -3.49
C VAL A 118 1.63 8.24 -5.00
N THR A 119 2.41 8.99 -5.77
CA THR A 119 2.46 8.83 -7.22
C THR A 119 3.23 7.56 -7.57
N SER A 120 2.57 6.60 -8.22
CA SER A 120 3.22 5.43 -8.82
C SER A 120 4.12 5.85 -9.99
N TRP A 121 5.09 5.02 -10.34
CA TRP A 121 6.03 5.36 -11.42
C TRP A 121 5.74 4.74 -12.77
N ILE A 122 5.05 3.61 -12.78
CA ILE A 122 4.69 2.96 -14.03
C ILE A 122 3.33 3.49 -14.44
N ASP A 123 3.28 3.98 -15.67
CA ASP A 123 2.07 4.45 -16.30
C ASP A 123 1.06 3.30 -16.46
N GLY A 124 -0.20 3.64 -16.27
CA GLY A 124 -1.33 2.75 -16.52
C GLY A 124 -2.55 3.56 -16.92
N ASN A 125 -3.70 2.91 -17.01
CA ASN A 125 -4.96 3.62 -17.29
C ASN A 125 -5.26 4.65 -16.19
N SER A 126 -5.84 5.79 -16.60
CA SER A 126 -6.29 6.82 -15.67
C SER A 126 -7.36 6.26 -14.73
N GLN A 127 -7.25 6.58 -13.44
CA GLN A 127 -8.25 6.32 -12.43
C GLN A 127 -8.65 7.65 -11.78
N GLN A 128 -9.93 7.79 -11.44
CA GLN A 128 -10.41 8.83 -10.53
C GLN A 128 -10.82 8.13 -9.24
N VAL A 129 -10.11 8.42 -8.16
CA VAL A 129 -10.35 7.83 -6.85
C VAL A 129 -10.57 8.98 -5.86
N TYR A 130 -11.67 8.89 -5.12
CA TYR A 130 -12.01 9.83 -4.06
C TYR A 130 -11.75 9.16 -2.72
N TRP A 131 -11.14 9.91 -1.79
CA TRP A 131 -10.93 9.48 -0.42
C TRP A 131 -11.64 10.49 0.48
N ASP A 132 -12.50 10.00 1.37
CA ASP A 132 -13.30 10.84 2.26
C ASP A 132 -13.25 10.30 3.70
N ASP A 133 -13.66 11.15 4.65
CA ASP A 133 -13.74 10.86 6.09
C ASP A 133 -12.44 10.30 6.70
N ILE A 134 -11.30 10.72 6.14
CA ILE A 134 -9.99 10.23 6.57
C ILE A 134 -9.70 10.69 8.00
N THR A 135 -9.61 9.72 8.90
CA THR A 135 -9.01 9.87 10.23
C THR A 135 -7.80 8.96 10.33
N TYR A 136 -6.66 9.49 10.77
CA TYR A 136 -5.47 8.67 11.01
C TYR A 136 -4.89 8.98 12.38
N THR A 137 -4.31 7.95 13.00
CA THR A 137 -3.54 8.06 14.25
C THR A 137 -2.23 7.32 14.06
N VAL A 138 -1.20 7.78 14.78
CA VAL A 138 0.11 7.13 14.83
C VAL A 138 0.54 7.05 16.28
N SER A 139 1.17 5.95 16.66
CA SER A 139 1.83 5.77 17.94
C SER A 139 3.20 5.17 17.70
N GLN A 140 4.22 5.74 18.35
CA GLN A 140 5.55 5.16 18.46
C GLN A 140 5.80 4.98 19.97
N GLU A 141 6.13 3.76 20.38
CA GLU A 141 6.62 3.48 21.74
C GLU A 141 8.13 3.67 21.82
#